data_AF-A0A378HZV2-F1
#
_entry.id   AF-A0A378HZV2-F1
#
_cell.length_a   1.000
_cell.length_b   1.000
_cell.length_c   1.000
_cell.angle_alpha   90.00
_cell.angle_beta   90.00
_cell.angle_gamma   90.00
#
_symmetry.space_group_name_H-M   'P 1'
#
loop_
_entity.id
_entity.type
_entity.pdbx_description
1 polymer ?
#
loop_
_entity_poly.entity_id
_entity_poly.type
_entity_poly.pdbx_seq_one_letter_code
_entity_poly.pdbx_strand_id
1 'polypeptide(L)'
;MKKIIGNRIAQARKVNGLTIKVLAEKTGLGPTRIGNWEQGTRSPGPEEAKILSRALQVAASWLLCLTDDPRGEWFSNPKVTVIENE
;
A
#
# COMPACT_ATOMS: atom_id res chain seq x y z
N MET A 1 -2.23 15.28 6.99
CA MET A 1 -2.73 14.04 6.37
C MET A 1 -1.73 13.37 5.43
N LYS A 2 -1.28 14.02 4.34
CA LYS A 2 -0.35 13.42 3.35
C LYS A 2 0.92 12.82 3.94
N LYS A 3 1.49 13.48 4.96
CA LYS A 3 2.68 12.99 5.67
C LYS A 3 2.43 11.68 6.43
N ILE A 4 1.24 11.50 7.01
CA ILE A 4 0.88 10.28 7.73
C ILE A 4 0.72 9.11 6.75
N ILE A 5 0.03 9.34 5.62
CA ILE A 5 -0.09 8.38 4.51
C ILE A 5 1.30 7.96 4.03
N GLY A 6 2.18 8.93 3.77
CA GLY A 6 3.56 8.67 3.37
C GLY A 6 4.35 7.85 4.38
N ASN A 7 4.22 8.15 5.67
CA ASN A 7 4.87 7.38 6.73
C ASN A 7 4.34 5.94 6.77
N ARG A 8 3.03 5.71 6.60
CA ARG A 8 2.43 4.36 6.56
C ARG A 8 2.94 3.54 5.38
N ILE A 9 3.06 4.14 4.20
CA ILE A 9 3.67 3.50 3.02
C ILE A 9 5.13 3.14 3.29
N ALA A 10 5.92 4.09 3.80
CA ALA A 10 7.34 3.87 4.09
C ALA A 10 7.54 2.79 5.15
N GLN A 11 6.70 2.79 6.20
CA GLN A 11 6.72 1.78 7.25
C GLN A 11 6.43 0.39 6.69
N ALA A 12 5.31 0.22 5.97
CA ALA A 12 4.93 -1.07 5.41
C ALA A 12 5.99 -1.57 4.42
N ARG A 13 6.55 -0.70 3.57
CA ARG A 13 7.64 -1.04 2.65
C ARG A 13 8.87 -1.57 3.39
N LYS A 14 9.30 -0.87 4.46
CA LYS A 14 10.47 -1.26 5.26
C LYS A 14 10.25 -2.57 6.02
N VAL A 15 9.05 -2.79 6.58
CA VAL A 15 8.68 -4.05 7.24
C VAL A 15 8.76 -5.23 6.27
N ASN A 16 8.37 -5.02 5.00
CA ASN A 16 8.51 -6.02 3.94
C ASN A 16 9.96 -6.14 3.38
N GLY A 17 10.93 -5.40 3.91
CA GLY A 17 12.32 -5.43 3.43
C GLY A 17 12.52 -4.87 2.02
N LEU A 18 11.57 -4.10 1.50
CA LEU A 18 11.60 -3.62 0.12
C LEU A 18 12.32 -2.27 0.01
N THR A 19 13.12 -2.09 -1.04
CA THR A 19 13.55 -0.75 -1.46
C THR A 19 12.47 -0.06 -2.28
N ILE A 20 12.55 1.27 -2.47
CA ILE A 20 11.62 1.98 -3.36
C ILE A 20 11.67 1.42 -4.78
N LYS A 21 12.86 1.06 -5.27
CA LYS A 21 13.04 0.47 -6.60
C LYS A 21 12.35 -0.89 -6.72
N VAL A 22 12.53 -1.77 -5.72
CA VAL A 22 11.87 -3.08 -5.72
C VAL A 22 10.35 -2.94 -5.59
N LEU A 23 9.86 -2.01 -4.78
CA LEU A 23 8.42 -1.74 -4.69
C LEU A 23 7.86 -1.20 -6.02
N ALA A 24 8.60 -0.31 -6.70
CA ALA A 24 8.25 0.20 -8.01
C ALA A 24 8.11 -0.93 -9.03
N GLU A 25 9.10 -1.82 -9.10
CA GLU A 25 9.08 -3.01 -9.97
C GLU A 25 7.88 -3.93 -9.67
N LYS A 26 7.59 -4.19 -8.39
CA LYS A 26 6.45 -5.02 -7.97
C LYS A 26 5.08 -4.41 -8.30
N THR A 27 4.97 -3.09 -8.34
CA THR A 27 3.68 -2.39 -8.49
C THR A 27 3.46 -1.80 -9.88
N GLY A 28 4.50 -1.71 -10.71
CA GLY A 28 4.49 -0.93 -11.95
C GLY A 28 4.40 0.58 -11.73
N LEU A 29 4.48 1.06 -10.49
CA LEU A 29 4.43 2.48 -10.16
C LEU A 29 5.84 3.06 -10.23
N GLY A 30 5.98 4.28 -10.76
CA GLY A 30 7.30 4.92 -10.86
C GLY A 30 7.96 5.15 -9.49
N PRO A 31 9.27 4.89 -9.33
CA PRO A 31 9.98 5.05 -8.04
C PRO A 31 9.90 6.48 -7.49
N THR A 32 9.91 7.48 -8.37
CA THR A 32 9.73 8.90 -8.00
C THR A 32 8.33 9.16 -7.42
N ARG A 33 7.28 8.51 -7.93
CA ARG A 33 5.92 8.65 -7.36
C ARG A 33 5.87 8.10 -5.94
N ILE A 34 6.43 6.90 -5.74
CA ILE A 34 6.53 6.28 -4.42
C ILE A 34 7.31 7.17 -3.45
N GLY A 35 8.48 7.69 -3.87
CA GLY A 35 9.27 8.61 -3.06
C GLY A 35 8.49 9.89 -2.67
N ASN A 36 7.76 10.49 -3.61
CA ASN A 36 6.91 11.66 -3.34
C ASN A 36 5.79 11.36 -2.34
N TRP A 37 5.21 10.17 -2.38
CA TRP A 37 4.21 9.75 -1.40
C TRP A 37 4.84 9.54 -0.03
N GLU A 38 5.95 8.82 0.08
CA GLU A 38 6.65 8.59 1.36
C GLU A 38 7.12 9.89 2.02
N GLN A 39 7.52 10.88 1.22
CA GLN A 39 7.88 12.21 1.73
C GLN A 39 6.66 13.06 2.12
N GLY A 40 5.47 12.72 1.64
CA GLY A 40 4.21 13.43 1.86
C GLY A 40 4.00 14.64 0.94
N THR A 41 4.82 14.79 -0.12
CA THR A 41 4.70 15.88 -1.11
C THR A 41 3.52 15.66 -2.05
N ARG A 42 3.12 14.40 -2.22
CA ARG A 42 1.92 13.95 -2.93
C ARG A 42 1.21 12.87 -2.10
N SER A 43 0.06 12.43 -2.57
CA SER A 43 -0.65 11.28 -2.00
C SER A 43 -1.10 10.35 -3.13
N PRO A 44 -1.16 9.03 -2.89
CA PRO A 44 -1.73 8.10 -3.85
C PRO A 44 -3.24 8.35 -3.99
N GLY A 45 -3.79 8.06 -5.17
CA GLY A 45 -5.23 7.95 -5.34
C GLY A 45 -5.74 6.58 -4.86
N PRO A 46 -7.05 6.33 -4.96
CA PRO A 46 -7.66 5.06 -4.56
C PRO A 46 -7.09 3.85 -5.30
N GLU A 47 -6.84 3.96 -6.61
CA GLU A 47 -6.30 2.87 -7.41
C GLU A 47 -4.84 2.56 -7.06
N GLU A 48 -3.98 3.58 -6.88
CA GLU A 48 -2.62 3.34 -6.41
C GLU A 48 -2.59 2.76 -4.99
N ALA A 49 -3.51 3.17 -4.10
CA ALA A 49 -3.61 2.61 -2.77
C ALA A 49 -3.96 1.11 -2.79
N LYS A 50 -4.83 0.66 -3.71
CA LYS A 50 -5.13 -0.77 -3.91
C LYS A 50 -3.92 -1.55 -4.41
N ILE A 51 -3.16 -0.98 -5.35
CA ILE A 51 -1.93 -1.62 -5.88
C ILE A 51 -0.88 -1.75 -4.76
N LEU A 52 -0.64 -0.67 -4.02
CA LEU A 52 0.28 -0.65 -2.89
C LEU A 52 -0.15 -1.63 -1.79
N SER A 53 -1.45 -1.68 -1.47
CA SER A 53 -2.03 -2.61 -0.50
C SER A 53 -1.66 -4.06 -0.81
N ARG A 54 -1.85 -4.51 -2.06
CA ARG A 54 -1.48 -5.87 -2.48
C ARG A 54 0.03 -6.11 -2.41
N ALA A 55 0.86 -5.15 -2.82
CA ALA A 55 2.31 -5.34 -2.81
C ALA A 55 2.92 -5.28 -1.40
N LEU A 56 2.30 -4.54 -0.48
CA LEU A 56 2.76 -4.31 0.88
C LEU A 56 2.05 -5.19 1.93
N GLN A 57 1.05 -5.97 1.51
CA GLN A 57 0.26 -6.87 2.37
C GLN A 57 -0.38 -6.13 3.56
N VAL A 58 -0.95 -4.95 3.31
CA VAL A 58 -1.68 -4.13 4.28
C VAL A 58 -2.97 -3.60 3.67
N ALA A 59 -3.93 -3.19 4.49
CA ALA A 59 -5.17 -2.55 4.05
C ALA A 59 -4.92 -1.21 3.33
N ALA A 60 -5.62 -0.97 2.21
CA ALA A 60 -5.61 0.31 1.51
C ALA A 60 -6.26 1.41 2.37
N SER A 61 -7.32 1.07 3.12
CA SER A 61 -7.95 2.00 4.06
C SER A 61 -6.98 2.43 5.16
N TRP A 62 -6.10 1.52 5.60
CA TRP A 62 -5.04 1.86 6.54
C TRP A 62 -4.00 2.78 5.89
N LEU A 63 -3.53 2.48 4.68
CA LEU A 63 -2.62 3.39 3.97
C LEU A 63 -3.21 4.81 3.85
N LEU A 64 -4.51 4.92 3.59
CA LEU A 64 -5.23 6.18 3.42
C LEU A 64 -5.73 6.82 4.73
N CYS A 65 -5.34 6.28 5.90
CA CYS A 65 -5.73 6.82 7.21
C CYS A 65 -7.24 6.80 7.48
N LEU A 66 -7.97 5.86 6.88
CA LEU A 66 -9.40 5.62 7.11
C LEU A 66 -9.65 4.63 8.26
N THR A 67 -8.63 3.88 8.67
CA THR A 67 -8.62 2.99 9.84
C THR A 67 -7.22 2.98 10.47
N ASP A 68 -7.13 2.58 11.73
CA ASP A 68 -5.86 2.34 12.42
C ASP A 68 -5.42 0.88 12.41
N ASP A 69 -6.28 -0.05 11.98
CA ASP A 69 -5.91 -1.46 11.82
C ASP A 69 -5.18 -1.70 10.48
N PRO A 70 -3.89 -2.08 10.48
CA PRO A 70 -3.14 -2.39 9.25
C PRO A 70 -3.72 -3.56 8.43
N ARG A 71 -4.62 -4.36 9.02
CA ARG A 71 -5.32 -5.48 8.37
C ARG A 71 -6.72 -5.13 7.86
N GLY A 72 -7.29 -3.99 8.29
CA GLY A 72 -8.59 -3.41 7.91
C GLY A 72 -9.52 -4.26 7.03
N GLU A 73 -9.86 -3.74 5.85
CA GLU A 73 -10.71 -4.38 4.82
C GLU A 73 -10.06 -5.60 4.15
N TRP A 74 -8.75 -5.78 4.31
CA TRP A 74 -8.02 -6.88 3.68
C TRP A 74 -8.41 -8.23 4.28
N PHE A 75 -8.71 -8.28 5.58
CA PHE A 75 -9.18 -9.49 6.27
C PHE A 75 -10.70 -9.61 6.41
N SER A 76 -11.46 -8.53 6.22
CA SER A 76 -12.92 -8.53 6.42
C SER A 76 -13.72 -8.80 5.14
N ASN A 77 -13.05 -9.12 4.01
CA ASN A 77 -13.71 -9.64 2.82
C ASN A 77 -13.39 -11.13 2.57
N PRO A 78 -14.10 -12.07 3.23
CA PRO A 78 -13.95 -13.51 2.97
C PRO A 78 -14.40 -13.95 1.56
N LYS A 79 -14.80 -13.03 0.67
CA LYS A 79 -15.14 -13.34 -0.74
C LYS A 79 -13.94 -13.27 -1.71
N VAL A 80 -12.73 -12.99 -1.24
CA VAL A 80 -11.50 -13.10 -2.06
C VAL A 80 -10.65 -14.30 -1.60
N THR A 81 -11.30 -15.40 -1.30
CA THR A 81 -10.71 -16.74 -1.38
C THR A 81 -11.19 -17.39 -2.67
N VAL A 82 -10.75 -16.88 -3.82
CA VAL A 82 -10.77 -17.69 -5.05
C VAL A 82 -9.58 -18.63 -4.99
N ILE A 83 -9.79 -19.74 -4.29
CA ILE A 83 -9.35 -21.03 -4.80
C ILE A 83 -10.42 -21.45 -5.81
N GLU A 84 -10.13 -21.29 -7.10
CA GLU A 84 -10.64 -22.19 -8.12
C GLU A 84 -9.42 -22.60 -8.96
N ASN A 85 -8.84 -23.72 -8.53
CA ASN A 85 -8.18 -24.62 -9.46
C ASN A 85 -9.31 -25.41 -10.12
N GLU A 86 -9.45 -25.30 -11.44
CA GLU A 86 -9.80 -26.41 -12.33
C GLU A 86 -9.04 -26.23 -13.65
#